data_AF-A0A822B6D5-F1
#
_entry.id   AF-A0A822B6D5-F1
#
_cell.length_a   1.000
_cell.length_b   1.000
_cell.length_c   1.000
_cell.angle_alpha   90.00
_cell.angle_beta   90.00
_cell.angle_gamma   90.00
#
_symmetry.space_group_name_H-M   'P 1'
#
loop_
_entity.id
_entity.type
_entity.pdbx_description
1 polymer ?
#
loop_
_entity_poly.entity_id
_entity_poly.type
_entity_poly.pdbx_seq_one_letter_code
_entity_poly.pdbx_strand_id
1 'polypeptide(L)' 'YCSVALRYVTDDFQLFTFILGCVSYNAASRSAQYLREFVNKVLAEYKLVLGTTKFVVTDNEAKMLAAFRE' A
#
# COMPACT_ATOMS: atom_id res chain seq x y z
N TYR A 1 -12.85 -2.82 -0.46
CA TYR A 1 -11.98 -2.19 0.56
C TYR A 1 -10.57 -2.06 -0.01
N CYS A 2 -9.82 -1.04 0.40
CA CYS A 2 -8.40 -0.89 0.10
C CYS A 2 -7.62 -0.96 1.41
N SER A 3 -6.65 -1.86 1.50
CA SER A 3 -5.85 -2.09 2.70
C SER A 3 -4.37 -1.96 2.40
N VAL A 4 -3.62 -1.40 3.35
CA VAL A 4 -2.16 -1.39 3.31
C VAL A 4 -1.65 -2.43 4.31
N ALA A 5 -0.78 -3.31 3.85
CA ALA A 5 -0.12 -4.29 4.70
C ALA A 5 1.39 -4.26 4.49
N LEU A 6 2.14 -4.29 5.59
CA LEU A 6 3.58 -4.50 5.58
C LEU A 6 3.86 -6.00 5.66
N ARG A 7 4.65 -6.50 4.72
CA ARG A 7 5.12 -7.89 4.72
C ARG A 7 6.61 -7.91 5.04
N TYR A 8 6.99 -8.78 5.96
CA TYR A 8 8.37 -8.99 6.38
C TYR A 8 8.66 -10.49 6.36
N VAL A 9 9.78 -10.87 5.77
CA VAL A 9 10.26 -12.26 5.73
C VAL A 9 11.57 -12.31 6.50
N THR A 10 11.67 -13.23 7.45
CA THR A 10 12.90 -13.47 8.23
C THR A 10 13.87 -14.38 7.49
N ASP A 11 15.11 -14.47 7.99
CA ASP A 11 16.15 -15.36 7.45
C ASP A 11 15.78 -16.85 7.58
N ASP A 12 14.90 -17.21 8.51
CA ASP A 12 14.35 -18.56 8.68
C ASP A 12 13.03 -18.79 7.90
N PHE A 13 12.74 -17.94 6.91
CA PHE A 13 11.59 -18.02 6.00
C PHE A 13 10.21 -17.88 6.66
N GLN A 14 10.11 -17.20 7.80
CA GLN A 14 8.82 -16.86 8.39
C GLN A 14 8.26 -15.58 7.75
N LEU A 15 6.98 -15.65 7.34
CA LEU A 15 6.26 -14.50 6.78
C LEU A 15 5.40 -13.84 7.86
N PHE A 16 5.70 -12.58 8.16
CA PHE A 16 4.87 -11.71 8.99
C PHE A 16 4.09 -10.74 8.11
N THR A 17 2.79 -10.62 8.39
CA THR A 17 1.91 -9.65 7.72
C THR A 17 1.27 -8.74 8.76
N PHE A 18 1.55 -7.44 8.67
CA PHE A 18 1.00 -6.41 9.54
C PHE A 18 0.01 -5.58 8.74
N ILE A 19 -1.26 -5.56 9.15
CA ILE A 19 -2.26 -4.69 8.55
C ILE A 19 -2.07 -3.30 9.15
N LEU A 20 -1.68 -2.33 8.32
CA LEU A 20 -1.37 -0.96 8.75
C LEU A 20 -2.56 -0.01 8.59
N GLY A 21 -3.52 -0.36 7.74
CA GLY A 21 -4.72 0.44 7.56
C GLY A 21 -5.68 -0.18 6.56
N CYS A 22 -6.96 0.17 6.70
CA CYS A 22 -8.00 -0.25 5.78
C CYS A 22 -9.03 0.87 5.63
N VAL A 23 -9.46 1.13 4.40
CA VAL A 23 -10.53 2.06 4.08
C VAL A 23 -11.56 1.41 3.17
N SER A 24 -12.82 1.80 3.34
CA SER A 24 -13.85 1.44 2.36
C SER A 24 -13.44 1.96 0.99
N TYR A 25 -13.42 1.09 -0.01
CA TYR A 25 -13.04 1.45 -1.37
C TYR A 25 -14.16 1.01 -2.29
N ASN A 26 -14.69 1.99 -3.02
CA ASN A 26 -15.61 1.78 -4.12
C ASN A 26 -14.93 2.32 -5.38
N ALA A 27 -14.72 1.43 -6.35
CA ALA A 27 -14.06 1.76 -7.60
C ALA A 27 -14.79 2.85 -8.40
N ALA A 28 -16.09 3.07 -8.19
CA ALA A 28 -16.83 4.15 -8.85
C ALA A 28 -16.54 5.54 -8.25
N SER A 29 -16.22 5.62 -6.95
CA SER A 29 -16.22 6.91 -6.22
C SER A 29 -14.85 7.43 -5.79
N ARG A 30 -13.80 6.60 -5.84
CA ARG A 30 -12.45 7.01 -5.39
C ARG A 30 -11.47 7.10 -6.56
N SER A 31 -10.67 8.17 -6.58
CA SER A 31 -9.65 8.43 -7.61
C SER A 31 -8.33 7.72 -7.29
N ALA A 32 -7.44 7.63 -8.28
CA ALA A 32 -6.06 7.16 -8.06
C ALA A 32 -5.31 8.03 -7.04
N GLN A 33 -5.51 9.36 -7.10
CA GLN A 33 -4.94 10.31 -6.13
C GLN A 33 -5.38 9.99 -4.69
N TYR A 34 -6.66 9.70 -4.48
CA TYR A 34 -7.17 9.33 -3.16
C TYR A 34 -6.42 8.10 -2.58
N LEU A 35 -6.17 7.09 -3.44
CA LEU A 35 -5.43 5.89 -3.04
C LEU A 35 -3.98 6.22 -2.68
N ARG A 36 -3.31 7.06 -3.48
CA ARG A 36 -1.94 7.49 -3.21
C ARG A 36 -1.85 8.27 -1.90
N GLU A 37 -2.79 9.18 -1.63
CA GLU A 37 -2.86 9.95 -0.38
C GLU A 37 -3.09 9.05 0.83
N PHE A 38 -3.99 8.07 0.71
CA PHE A 38 -4.22 7.08 1.76
C PHE A 38 -2.94 6.29 2.10
N VAL A 39 -2.24 5.79 1.09
CA VAL A 39 -0.97 5.06 1.30
C VAL A 39 0.11 5.98 1.88
N ASN A 40 0.26 7.21 1.38
CA ASN A 40 1.22 8.18 1.91
C ASN A 40 0.95 8.50 3.39
N LYS A 41 -0.32 8.60 3.80
CA LYS A 41 -0.69 8.78 5.20
C LYS A 41 -0.24 7.60 6.06
N VAL A 42 -0.48 6.37 5.61
CA VAL A 42 -0.02 5.16 6.32
C VAL A 42 1.50 5.14 6.42
N LEU A 43 2.22 5.44 5.33
CA LEU A 43 3.68 5.50 5.34
C LEU A 43 4.20 6.53 6.35
N ALA A 44 3.61 7.72 6.39
CA ALA A 44 3.99 8.76 7.35
C ALA A 44 3.73 8.35 8.81
N GLU A 45 2.56 7.77 9.08
CA GLU A 45 2.18 7.30 10.43
C GLU A 45 3.15 6.26 10.99
N TYR A 46 3.60 5.34 10.15
CA TYR A 46 4.56 4.29 10.52
C TYR A 46 6.03 4.66 10.22
N LYS A 47 6.32 5.91 9.83
CA LYS A 47 7.67 6.41 9.49
C LYS A 47 8.38 5.53 8.44
N LEU A 48 7.64 5.03 7.47
CA LEU A 48 8.13 4.18 6.38
C LEU A 48 8.54 5.04 5.19
N VAL A 49 9.73 4.78 4.66
CA VAL A 49 10.25 5.42 3.45
C VAL A 49 10.37 4.35 2.36
N LEU A 50 9.77 4.61 1.20
CA LEU A 50 9.87 3.73 0.05
C LEU A 50 11.26 3.84 -0.60
N GLY A 51 11.72 2.76 -1.21
CA GLY A 51 13.00 2.65 -1.90
C GLY A 51 13.20 1.25 -2.46
N THR A 52 14.44 0.89 -2.75
CA THR A 52 14.76 -0.42 -3.37
C THR A 52 14.38 -1.62 -2.51
N THR A 53 14.40 -1.47 -1.18
CA THR A 53 14.07 -2.56 -0.22
C THR A 53 12.66 -2.48 0.34
N LYS A 54 11.94 -1.37 0.12
CA LYS A 54 10.57 -1.14 0.58
C LYS A 54 9.77 -0.52 -0.54
N PHE A 55 8.97 -1.32 -1.22
CA PHE A 55 8.19 -0.90 -2.36
C PHE A 55 6.74 -1.35 -2.20
N VAL A 56 5.84 -0.66 -2.91
CA VAL A 56 4.43 -1.01 -2.92
C VAL A 56 4.20 -2.11 -3.95
N VAL A 57 3.45 -3.15 -3.55
CA VAL A 57 2.95 -4.18 -4.47
C VAL A 57 1.43 -4.02 -4.54
N THR A 58 0.91 -3.85 -5.76
CA THR A 58 -0.53 -3.72 -6.03
C THR A 58 -0.99 -4.78 -7.02
N ASP A 59 -2.30 -4.93 -7.16
CA ASP A 59 -2.87 -5.64 -8.30
C ASP A 59 -2.73 -4.80 -9.59
N ASN A 60 -3.25 -5.35 -10.69
CA ASN A 60 -3.25 -4.70 -12.00
C ASN A 60 -4.50 -3.82 -12.22
N GLU A 61 -5.14 -3.34 -11.15
CA GLU A 61 -6.30 -2.44 -11.25
C GLU A 61 -5.84 -1.04 -11.70
N ALA A 62 -6.58 -0.44 -12.64
CA ALA A 62 -6.15 0.75 -13.36
C ALA A 62 -5.85 1.95 -12.45
N LYS A 63 -6.65 2.17 -11.39
CA LYS A 63 -6.45 3.28 -10.46
C LYS A 63 -5.30 3.03 -9.49
N MET A 64 -5.12 1.78 -9.04
CA MET A 64 -3.94 1.38 -8.25
C MET A 64 -2.66 1.59 -9.06
N LEU A 65 -2.62 1.15 -10.32
CA LEU A 65 -1.48 1.39 -11.21
C LEU A 65 -1.24 2.90 -11.39
N ALA A 66 -2.28 3.68 -11.69
CA ALA A 66 -2.15 5.12 -11.85
C ALA A 66 -1.70 5.84 -10.56
N ALA A 67 -1.99 5.28 -9.38
CA ALA A 67 -1.57 5.85 -8.10
C ALA A 67 -0.07 5.65 -7.82
N PHE A 68 0.55 4.62 -8.39
CA PHE A 68 1.94 4.21 -8.09
C PHE A 68 2.86 4.09 -9.30
N ARG A 69 2.38 4.38 -10.53
CA ARG A 69 3.24 4.60 -11.70
C ARG A 69 4.02 5.90 -11.51
N GLU A 70 5.34 5.80 -11.59
CA GLU A 70 6.26 6.94 -11.75
C GLU A 70 6.21 7.48 -13.18
#